data_AF-A0A226HT50-F1
#
_entry.id   AF-A0A226HT50-F1
#
_cell.length_a   1.000
_cell.length_b   1.000
_cell.length_c   1.000
_cell.angle_alpha   90.00
_cell.angle_beta   90.00
_cell.angle_gamma   90.00
#
_symmetry.space_group_name_H-M   'P 1'
#
loop_
_entity.id
_entity.type
_entity.pdbx_description
1 polymer ?
#
loop_
_entity_poly.entity_id
_entity_poly.type
_entity_poly.pdbx_seq_one_letter_code
_entity_poly.pdbx_strand_id
1 'polypeptide(L)' 'MDYPYLICSFSLFGASFAFYKLHKLWKKDVTENNKRYKSEVNFKTFKNWTTIITFIVLGIIYFFKALP' A
#
# COMPACT_ATOMS: atom_id res chain seq x y z
N MET A 1 -14.30 -16.27 16.33
CA MET A 1 -13.84 -15.42 15.23
C MET A 1 -14.44 -14.05 15.39
N ASP A 2 -13.60 -13.03 15.40
CA ASP A 2 -13.98 -11.66 15.69
C ASP A 2 -14.16 -10.91 14.36
N TYR A 3 -15.40 -10.96 13.85
CA TYR A 3 -15.79 -10.47 12.52
C TYR A 3 -15.39 -9.02 12.19
N PRO A 4 -15.41 -8.04 13.13
CA PRO A 4 -14.98 -6.67 12.85
C PRO A 4 -13.51 -6.61 12.43
N TYR A 5 -12.66 -7.38 13.10
CA TYR A 5 -11.23 -7.47 12.77
C TYR A 5 -10.98 -8.19 11.45
N LEU A 6 -11.82 -9.19 11.13
CA LEU A 6 -11.77 -9.87 9.83
C LEU A 6 -12.07 -8.89 8.68
N ILE A 7 -13.16 -8.12 8.78
CA ILE A 7 -13.53 -7.13 7.76
C ILE A 7 -12.44 -6.06 7.64
N CYS A 8 -11.92 -5.55 8.76
CA CYS A 8 -10.81 -4.61 8.76
C CYS A 8 -9.57 -5.16 8.04
N SER A 9 -9.21 -6.42 8.28
CA SER A 9 -8.06 -7.05 7.61
C SER A 9 -8.23 -7.07 6.09
N PHE A 10 -9.40 -7.50 5.59
CA PHE A 10 -9.69 -7.54 4.15
C PHE A 10 -9.74 -6.14 3.53
N SER A 11 -10.31 -5.16 4.24
CA SER A 11 -10.29 -3.76 3.79
C SER A 11 -8.87 -3.20 3.69
N LEU A 12 -7.98 -3.52 4.63
CA LEU A 12 -6.57 -3.11 4.60
C LEU A 12 -5.80 -3.76 3.44
N PHE A 13 -6.06 -5.04 3.13
CA PHE A 13 -5.52 -5.69 1.94
C PHE A 13 -6.04 -5.05 0.64
N GLY A 14 -7.34 -4.74 0.59
CA GLY A 14 -7.95 -4.04 -0.55
C GLY A 14 -7.36 -2.64 -0.75
N ALA A 15 -7.20 -1.87 0.33
CA ALA A 15 -6.57 -0.55 0.30
C ALA A 15 -5.12 -0.64 -0.19
N SER A 16 -4.34 -1.60 0.32
CA SER A 16 -2.96 -1.85 -0.13
C SER A 16 -2.89 -2.10 -1.64
N PHE A 17 -3.79 -2.93 -2.18
CA PHE A 17 -3.86 -3.20 -3.62
C PHE A 17 -4.23 -1.96 -4.44
N ALA A 18 -5.20 -1.17 -3.99
CA ALA A 18 -5.60 0.07 -4.64
C ALA A 18 -4.45 1.10 -4.64
N PHE A 19 -3.76 1.27 -3.50
CA PHE A 19 -2.59 2.13 -3.38
C PHE A 19 -1.43 1.67 -4.28
N TYR A 20 -1.19 0.36 -4.38
CA TYR A 20 -0.20 -0.19 -5.31
C TYR A 20 -0.53 0.17 -6.77
N LYS A 21 -1.79 0.02 -7.19
CA LYS A 21 -2.23 0.34 -8.55
C LYS A 21 -2.09 1.83 -8.85
N LEU A 22 -2.52 2.70 -7.92
CA LEU A 22 -2.36 4.15 -8.03
C LEU A 22 -0.89 4.57 -8.11
N HIS A 23 -0.05 4.01 -7.25
CA HIS A 23 1.38 4.30 -7.25
C HIS A 23 2.05 3.85 -8.57
N LYS A 24 1.67 2.70 -9.11
CA LYS A 24 2.16 2.23 -10.42
C LYS A 24 1.77 3.18 -11.55
N LEU A 25 0.54 3.70 -11.53
CA LEU A 25 0.05 4.66 -12.53
C LEU A 25 0.82 5.97 -12.42
N TRP A 26 0.90 6.55 -11.21
CA TRP A 26 1.66 7.77 -10.94
C TRP A 26 3.13 7.66 -11.35
N LYS A 27 3.78 6.54 -11.05
CA LYS A 27 5.18 6.31 -11.43
C LYS A 27 5.35 6.31 -12.95
N LYS A 28 4.39 5.76 -13.70
CA LYS A 28 4.41 5.78 -15.16
C LYS A 28 4.31 7.22 -15.68
N ASP A 29 3.31 7.99 -15.23
CA ASP A 29 3.10 9.39 -15.62
C ASP A 29 4.32 10.26 -15.35
N VAL A 30 4.94 10.10 -14.18
CA VAL A 30 6.11 10.91 -13.79
C VAL A 30 7.37 10.51 -14.57
N THR A 31 7.53 9.22 -14.91
CA THR A 31 8.69 8.75 -15.67
C THR A 31 8.63 9.16 -17.13
N GLU A 32 7.43 9.20 -17.73
CA GLU A 32 7.22 9.68 -19.11
C GLU A 32 7.41 11.20 -19.21
N ASN A 33 6.93 11.97 -18.23
CA ASN A 33 6.92 13.44 -18.32
C ASN A 33 8.16 14.13 -17.72
N ASN A 34 8.89 13.53 -16.78
CA ASN A 34 9.92 14.27 -16.02
C ASN A 34 11.16 13.41 -15.68
N LYS A 35 12.10 13.32 -16.63
CA LYS A 35 13.39 12.62 -16.44
C LYS A 35 14.36 13.31 -15.47
N ARG A 36 14.16 14.60 -15.14
CA ARG A 36 15.09 15.39 -14.31
C ARG A 36 14.98 15.15 -12.80
N TYR A 37 13.83 14.68 -12.30
CA TYR A 37 13.56 14.53 -10.85
C TYR A 37 13.76 13.11 -10.32
N LYS A 38 14.69 12.34 -10.91
CA LYS A 38 14.85 10.90 -10.65
C LYS A 38 15.05 10.55 -9.15
N SER A 39 15.76 11.39 -8.40
CA SER A 39 16.05 11.17 -6.97
C SER A 39 14.81 11.39 -6.09
N GLU A 40 14.07 12.47 -6.33
CA GLU A 40 12.86 12.81 -5.59
C GLU A 40 11.74 11.79 -5.84
N VAL A 41 11.63 11.32 -7.09
CA VAL A 41 10.70 10.24 -7.46
C VAL A 41 11.05 8.94 -6.76
N ASN A 42 12.33 8.57 -6.69
CA ASN A 42 12.76 7.38 -5.96
C ASN A 42 12.44 7.47 -4.46
N PHE A 43 12.69 8.63 -3.83
CA PHE A 43 12.37 8.83 -2.41
C PHE A 43 10.86 8.73 -2.14
N LYS A 44 10.05 9.37 -2.98
CA LYS A 44 8.58 9.32 -2.86
C LYS A 44 8.03 7.92 -3.17
N THR A 45 8.64 7.21 -4.12
CA THR A 45 8.34 5.79 -4.39
C THR A 45 8.67 4.91 -3.20
N PHE A 46 9.81 5.10 -2.54
CA PHE A 46 10.17 4.36 -1.33
C PHE A 46 9.16 4.62 -0.19
N LYS A 47 8.75 5.87 0.00
CA LYS A 47 7.72 6.24 0.99
C LYS A 47 6.34 5.60 0.68
N ASN A 48 5.96 5.51 -0.60
CA ASN A 48 4.72 4.85 -0.99
C ASN A 48 4.79 3.33 -0.78
N TRP A 49 5.92 2.70 -1.08
CA TRP A 49 6.12 1.27 -0.82
C TRP A 49 6.10 0.92 0.67
N THR A 50 6.77 1.72 1.50
CA THR A 50 6.71 1.55 2.97
C THR A 50 5.28 1.67 3.48
N THR A 51 4.50 2.63 2.97
CA THR A 51 3.07 2.77 3.31
C THR A 51 2.26 1.52 2.93
N ILE A 52 2.46 0.98 1.73
CA ILE A 52 1.80 -0.26 1.27
C ILE A 52 2.16 -1.44 2.19
N ILE A 53 3.44 -1.58 2.54
CA ILE A 53 3.91 -2.63 3.45
C ILE A 53 3.26 -2.48 4.82
N THR A 54 3.16 -1.26 5.37
CA THR A 54 2.47 -1.00 6.64
C THR A 54 1.02 -1.46 6.60
N PHE A 55 0.28 -1.17 5.52
CA PHE A 55 -1.09 -1.65 5.35
C PHE A 55 -1.19 -3.18 5.32
N ILE A 56 -0.25 -3.84 4.64
CA ILE A 56 -0.20 -5.32 4.59
C ILE A 56 0.06 -5.89 5.99
N VAL A 57 1.05 -5.37 6.70
CA VAL A 57 1.41 -5.84 8.05
C VAL A 57 0.25 -5.64 9.03
N LEU A 58 -0.40 -4.47 9.01
CA LEU A 58 -1.60 -4.23 9.81
C LEU A 58 -2.73 -5.20 9.43
N GLY A 59 -2.96 -5.41 8.13
CA GLY A 59 -3.93 -6.39 7.64
C GLY A 59 -3.69 -7.79 8.20
N ILE A 60 -2.43 -8.25 8.18
CA ILE A 60 -2.03 -9.54 8.74
C ILE A 60 -2.28 -9.59 10.25
N ILE A 61 -1.89 -8.57 11.02
CA ILE A 61 -2.10 -8.51 12.48
C ILE A 61 -3.59 -8.59 12.81
N TYR A 62 -4.42 -7.82 12.11
CA TYR A 62 -5.88 -7.84 12.30
C TYR A 62 -6.51 -9.17 11.89
N PHE A 63 -5.98 -9.83 10.86
CA PHE A 63 -6.42 -11.16 10.46
C PHE A 63 -6.15 -12.20 11.55
N PHE A 64 -4.94 -12.19 12.14
CA PHE A 64 -4.62 -13.09 13.27
C PHE A 64 -5.39 -12.75 14.53
N LYS A 65 -5.69 -11.47 14.79
CA LYS A 65 -6.59 -11.07 15.89
C LYS A 65 -8.04 -11.52 15.68
N ALA A 66 -8.47 -11.68 14.42
CA ALA A 66 -9.81 -12.14 14.10
C ALA A 66 -9.97 -13.66 14.29
N LEU A 67 -8.86 -14.41 14.24
CA LEU A 67 -8.84 -15.84 14.54
C LEU A 67 -9.02 -16.05 16.05
N PRO A 68 -9.82 -17.06 16.47
CA PRO A 68 -9.99 -17.42 17.88
C PRO A 68 -8.73 -18.06 18.47
#